data_AF-A0A4R6WSF2-F1
#
_entry.id   AF-A0A4R6WSF2-F1
#
_cell.length_a   1.000
_cell.length_b   1.000
_cell.length_c   1.000
_cell.angle_alpha   90.00
_cell.angle_beta   90.00
_cell.angle_gamma   90.00
#
_symmetry.space_group_name_H-M   'P 1'
#
loop_
_entity.id
_entity.type
_entity.pdbx_description
1 polymer ?
#
loop_
_entity_poly.entity_id
_entity_poly.type
_entity_poly.pdbx_seq_one_letter_code
_entity_poly.pdbx_strand_id
1 'polypeptide(L)'
;MPAPDAPAPAGAALPGAAAPIPGDLGSDLWMGSEVSRLMTLMPRLPSPVTIPGLRDLQVRLLASNAPSAAASTGIDPLQPIRADKLYQMGFGDLAMAIVQGNVAAAAAASDPLEVVARAVTERNDAAACQQVDAVLAGGQALDGFFQRAVIYCQIVRDQGDAASLGLGLLRETGGGDAVTRDFIALAALANGETKRQPKLAAEPDALNQGLMRRVGMAVPGEGVQAGGRLGPLAIARDPARPLPERVAAAEQAHRNGLLPAAELAELYLQMPAGNADPATAIAISDSVETRAQLYQQARRSMQPAATAKAIQAALRQARQRGDYLNQAELYAALADAISPNRDLASFAPEAARLMFLSGKPDKGGYWLNTVAANPNAFARPGEREGLELLGRIAGLAGSSAADPIAAWRQASGTADGRVDLIYALLSGTGQPVTGEVAGGFAASPVVQVGSASTEIAAAAAGNRKGEAIILALTALKGDQVLTADPAVVDTSLRSLSAIGQAAEARRIAREIAVLAGL
;
A
#
# COMPACT_ATOMS: atom_id res chain seq x y z
N MET A 1 31.42 -45.47 -11.92
CA MET A 1 31.23 -44.43 -10.88
C MET A 1 30.62 -43.22 -11.57
N PRO A 2 29.32 -42.95 -11.40
CA PRO A 2 28.70 -41.77 -11.99
C PRO A 2 29.02 -40.53 -11.14
N ALA A 3 29.25 -39.40 -11.81
CA ALA A 3 29.56 -38.12 -11.20
C ALA A 3 28.35 -37.60 -10.37
N PRO A 4 28.58 -36.86 -9.28
CA PRO A 4 27.49 -36.29 -8.50
C PRO A 4 26.79 -35.17 -9.29
N ASP A 5 25.46 -35.26 -9.33
CA ASP A 5 24.57 -34.27 -9.94
C ASP A 5 24.82 -32.87 -9.39
N ALA A 6 25.00 -31.91 -10.30
CA ALA A 6 24.97 -30.50 -9.97
C ALA A 6 23.54 -30.10 -9.53
N PRO A 7 23.37 -29.35 -8.42
CA PRO A 7 22.05 -28.91 -8.02
C PRO A 7 21.48 -27.92 -9.04
N ALA A 8 20.23 -28.16 -9.45
CA ALA A 8 19.46 -27.25 -10.29
C ALA A 8 19.39 -25.85 -9.67
N PRO A 9 19.44 -24.77 -10.47
CA PRO A 9 19.33 -23.42 -9.93
C PRO A 9 17.94 -23.24 -9.30
N ALA A 10 17.93 -22.86 -8.02
CA ALA A 10 16.73 -22.47 -7.31
C ALA A 10 15.98 -21.40 -8.12
N GLY A 11 14.70 -21.64 -8.39
CA GLY A 11 13.83 -20.72 -9.10
C GLY A 11 13.88 -19.34 -8.46
N ALA A 12 14.31 -18.35 -9.24
CA ALA A 12 14.34 -16.96 -8.83
C ALA A 12 12.92 -16.53 -8.44
N ALA A 13 12.73 -16.16 -7.17
CA ALA A 13 11.55 -15.44 -6.73
C ALA A 13 11.39 -14.19 -7.60
N LEU A 14 10.18 -13.95 -8.11
CA LEU A 14 9.84 -12.75 -8.85
C LEU A 14 10.20 -11.50 -8.01
N PRO A 15 11.17 -10.67 -8.44
CA PRO A 15 11.54 -9.47 -7.70
C PRO A 15 10.56 -8.36 -8.08
N GLY A 16 9.60 -8.12 -7.19
CA GLY A 16 8.50 -7.18 -7.41
C GLY A 16 7.28 -7.39 -6.51
N ALA A 17 7.33 -8.36 -5.59
CA ALA A 17 6.36 -8.41 -4.51
C ALA A 17 6.33 -7.04 -3.82
N ALA A 18 5.14 -6.44 -3.72
CA ALA A 18 4.89 -5.38 -2.75
C ALA A 18 5.55 -5.79 -1.43
N ALA A 19 6.20 -4.86 -0.74
CA ALA A 19 6.62 -5.16 0.63
C ALA A 19 5.37 -5.72 1.34
N PRO A 20 5.38 -6.97 1.83
CA PRO A 20 4.27 -7.46 2.63
C PRO A 20 4.07 -6.44 3.74
N ILE A 21 2.83 -6.04 4.02
CA ILE A 21 2.50 -5.13 5.12
C ILE A 21 3.31 -5.60 6.34
N PRO A 22 4.40 -4.90 6.75
CA PRO A 22 5.40 -5.56 7.58
C PRO A 22 4.88 -5.73 8.99
N GLY A 23 4.62 -6.96 9.42
CA GLY A 23 4.54 -7.34 10.84
C GLY A 23 3.39 -6.73 11.65
N ASP A 24 2.81 -7.57 12.50
CA ASP A 24 1.96 -7.10 13.59
C ASP A 24 2.74 -6.09 14.46
N LEU A 25 2.07 -5.02 14.91
CA LEU A 25 2.66 -4.04 15.84
C LEU A 25 2.81 -4.60 17.27
N GLY A 26 2.50 -5.87 17.44
CA GLY A 26 2.54 -6.60 18.69
C GLY A 26 1.17 -6.62 19.36
N SER A 27 0.87 -7.69 20.08
CA SER A 27 -0.35 -7.82 20.87
C SER A 27 -0.45 -6.80 22.01
N ASP A 28 0.65 -6.16 22.39
CA ASP A 28 0.73 -5.14 23.43
C ASP A 28 0.48 -3.71 22.89
N LEU A 29 0.09 -3.55 21.62
CA LEU A 29 -0.12 -2.25 20.97
C LEU A 29 -0.98 -1.27 21.79
N TRP A 30 -2.08 -1.75 22.37
CA TRP A 30 -3.03 -0.93 23.12
C TRP A 30 -2.78 -0.92 24.63
N MET A 31 -1.72 -1.59 25.09
CA MET A 31 -1.39 -1.69 26.51
C MET A 31 -1.04 -0.30 27.08
N GLY A 32 -1.59 0.01 28.26
CA GLY A 32 -1.36 1.27 28.97
C GLY A 32 -2.14 2.48 28.43
N SER A 33 -2.84 2.35 27.30
CA SER A 33 -3.69 3.42 26.75
C SER A 33 -5.13 3.30 27.23
N GLU A 34 -5.74 4.45 27.55
CA GLU A 34 -7.18 4.49 27.83
C GLU A 34 -7.99 4.39 26.55
N VAL A 35 -8.94 3.45 26.51
CA VAL A 35 -9.80 3.20 25.36
C VAL A 35 -10.60 4.45 24.97
N SER A 36 -11.16 5.16 25.94
CA SER A 36 -11.87 6.43 25.74
C SER A 36 -11.01 7.46 25.00
N ARG A 37 -9.74 7.59 25.39
CA ARG A 37 -8.77 8.48 24.74
C ARG A 37 -8.48 8.04 23.30
N LEU A 38 -8.25 6.75 23.06
CA LEU A 38 -8.03 6.21 21.72
C LEU A 38 -9.22 6.45 20.79
N MET A 39 -10.45 6.32 21.29
CA MET A 39 -11.68 6.63 20.54
C MET A 39 -11.75 8.10 20.11
N THR A 40 -11.15 9.03 20.87
CA THR A 40 -11.08 10.45 20.47
C THR A 40 -9.96 10.77 19.49
N LEU A 41 -8.84 10.03 19.57
CA LEU A 41 -7.65 10.32 18.78
C LEU A 41 -7.72 9.68 17.39
N MET A 42 -8.18 8.43 17.30
CA MET A 42 -8.17 7.65 16.07
C MET A 42 -8.98 8.28 14.92
N PRO A 43 -10.17 8.89 15.14
CA PRO A 43 -10.88 9.59 14.08
C PRO A 43 -10.09 10.75 13.44
N ARG A 44 -9.17 11.36 14.21
CA ARG A 44 -8.35 12.52 13.79
C ARG A 44 -7.22 12.16 12.84
N LEU A 45 -6.94 10.86 12.64
CA LEU A 45 -5.93 10.41 11.69
C LEU A 45 -6.19 11.00 10.28
N PRO A 46 -5.14 11.43 9.55
CA PRO A 46 -5.32 12.00 8.22
C PRO A 46 -5.85 10.96 7.23
N SER A 47 -6.71 11.39 6.30
CA SER A 47 -7.18 10.55 5.19
C SER A 47 -7.68 11.45 4.04
N PRO A 48 -7.03 11.46 2.87
CA PRO A 48 -6.05 10.48 2.36
C PRO A 48 -4.62 10.71 2.89
N VAL A 49 -3.77 9.70 2.67
CA VAL A 49 -2.32 9.75 2.89
C VAL A 49 -1.64 9.07 1.70
N THR A 50 -0.89 9.83 0.92
CA THR A 50 -0.19 9.38 -0.29
C THR A 50 1.32 9.18 -0.07
N ILE A 51 1.83 9.60 1.09
CA ILE A 51 3.21 9.33 1.52
C ILE A 51 3.29 7.86 1.98
N PRO A 52 4.06 6.98 1.28
CA PRO A 52 4.00 5.54 1.52
C PRO A 52 4.28 5.11 2.95
N GLY A 53 5.34 5.58 3.60
CA GLY A 53 5.67 5.20 4.97
C GLY A 53 4.62 5.61 6.01
N LEU A 54 4.05 6.82 5.87
CA LEU A 54 2.97 7.27 6.75
C LEU A 54 1.69 6.45 6.55
N ARG A 55 1.31 6.23 5.28
CA ARG A 55 0.14 5.44 4.90
C ARG A 55 0.27 4.01 5.41
N ASP A 56 1.39 3.36 5.13
CA ASP A 56 1.60 1.95 5.47
C ASP A 56 1.61 1.75 7.00
N LEU A 57 2.24 2.65 7.77
CA LEU A 57 2.17 2.63 9.23
C LEU A 57 0.73 2.83 9.74
N GLN A 58 -0.03 3.75 9.13
CA GLN A 58 -1.43 3.98 9.51
C GLN A 58 -2.31 2.76 9.20
N VAL A 59 -2.14 2.13 8.03
CA VAL A 59 -2.87 0.90 7.67
C VAL A 59 -2.53 -0.23 8.64
N ARG A 60 -1.25 -0.44 8.98
CA ARG A 60 -0.81 -1.45 9.96
C ARG A 60 -1.43 -1.24 11.34
N LEU A 61 -1.45 0.01 11.80
CA LEU A 61 -2.08 0.40 13.06
C LEU A 61 -3.56 0.03 13.08
N LEU A 62 -4.30 0.41 12.03
CA LEU A 62 -5.74 0.19 11.96
C LEU A 62 -6.09 -1.29 11.73
N ALA A 63 -5.26 -2.01 10.98
CA ALA A 63 -5.45 -3.43 10.67
C ALA A 63 -4.86 -4.39 11.73
N SER A 64 -4.30 -3.90 12.85
CA SER A 64 -3.74 -4.78 13.88
C SER A 64 -4.80 -5.67 14.54
N ASN A 65 -4.45 -6.90 14.93
CA ASN A 65 -5.29 -7.79 15.73
C ASN A 65 -5.18 -7.54 17.24
N ALA A 66 -4.37 -6.58 17.68
CA ALA A 66 -4.13 -6.40 19.11
C ALA A 66 -5.44 -6.11 19.86
N PRO A 67 -5.74 -6.86 20.94
CA PRO A 67 -6.95 -6.65 21.72
C PRO A 67 -6.81 -5.36 22.54
N SER A 68 -7.86 -4.53 22.57
CA SER A 68 -7.93 -3.42 23.51
C SER A 68 -8.22 -3.92 24.93
N ALA A 69 -7.89 -3.15 25.96
CA ALA A 69 -8.17 -3.53 27.35
C ALA A 69 -9.68 -3.77 27.63
N ALA A 70 -10.56 -3.13 26.85
CA ALA A 70 -12.01 -3.30 26.93
C ALA A 70 -12.52 -4.55 26.17
N ALA A 71 -11.68 -5.26 25.41
CA ALA A 71 -12.09 -6.45 24.66
C ALA A 71 -12.46 -7.64 25.58
N SER A 72 -12.12 -7.58 26.87
CA SER A 72 -12.48 -8.61 27.87
C SER A 72 -13.99 -8.75 28.12
N THR A 73 -14.82 -7.80 27.65
CA THR A 73 -16.30 -7.87 27.70
C THR A 73 -16.95 -8.33 26.38
N GLY A 74 -16.17 -8.85 25.43
CA GLY A 74 -16.65 -9.57 24.25
C GLY A 74 -16.74 -8.75 22.94
N ILE A 75 -16.67 -7.41 22.99
CA ILE A 75 -16.66 -6.55 21.79
C ILE A 75 -15.60 -5.46 21.99
N ASP A 76 -14.63 -5.37 21.08
CA ASP A 76 -13.62 -4.30 21.10
C ASP A 76 -14.22 -2.98 20.59
N PRO A 77 -14.35 -1.93 21.44
CA PRO A 77 -14.92 -0.65 21.03
C PRO A 77 -14.07 0.11 20.00
N LEU A 78 -12.79 -0.24 19.80
CA LEU A 78 -11.95 0.36 18.77
C LEU A 78 -12.17 -0.23 17.38
N GLN A 79 -12.69 -1.45 17.30
CA GLN A 79 -12.94 -2.18 16.05
C GLN A 79 -13.78 -1.37 15.03
N PRO A 80 -14.96 -0.81 15.37
CA PRO A 80 -15.74 -0.04 14.40
C PRO A 80 -15.03 1.24 13.93
N ILE A 81 -14.26 1.91 14.80
CA ILE A 81 -13.52 3.13 14.44
C ILE A 81 -12.38 2.79 13.48
N ARG A 82 -11.69 1.67 13.71
CA ARG A 82 -10.63 1.16 12.83
C ARG A 82 -11.17 0.78 11.46
N ALA A 83 -12.28 0.04 11.42
CA ALA A 83 -12.96 -0.34 10.19
C ALA A 83 -13.42 0.90 9.40
N ASP A 84 -14.08 1.85 10.05
CA ASP A 84 -14.51 3.09 9.41
C ASP A 84 -13.31 3.87 8.83
N LYS A 85 -12.20 3.96 9.56
CA LYS A 85 -11.00 4.65 9.07
C LYS A 85 -10.35 3.96 7.89
N LEU A 86 -10.23 2.62 7.92
CA LEU A 86 -9.75 1.84 6.78
C LEU A 86 -10.65 2.02 5.56
N TYR A 87 -11.97 2.00 5.75
CA TYR A 87 -12.94 2.26 4.70
C TYR A 87 -12.78 3.66 4.10
N GLN A 88 -12.62 4.70 4.94
CA GLN A 88 -12.32 6.07 4.49
C GLN A 88 -10.97 6.18 3.75
N MET A 89 -10.02 5.30 4.02
CA MET A 89 -8.74 5.23 3.30
C MET A 89 -8.84 4.42 1.99
N GLY A 90 -9.97 3.76 1.75
CA GLY A 90 -10.20 2.90 0.60
C GLY A 90 -9.81 1.43 0.81
N PHE A 91 -9.43 1.02 2.03
CA PHE A 91 -9.12 -0.38 2.36
C PHE A 91 -10.39 -1.12 2.82
N GLY A 92 -11.38 -1.22 1.94
CA GLY A 92 -12.68 -1.83 2.22
C GLY A 92 -12.58 -3.29 2.67
N ASP A 93 -11.75 -4.08 1.98
CA ASP A 93 -11.54 -5.50 2.32
C ASP A 93 -10.96 -5.66 3.73
N LEU A 94 -9.97 -4.84 4.10
CA LEU A 94 -9.41 -4.83 5.46
C LEU A 94 -10.42 -4.33 6.49
N ALA A 95 -11.23 -3.33 6.15
CA ALA A 95 -12.31 -2.86 7.02
C ALA A 95 -13.33 -3.97 7.31
N MET A 96 -13.73 -4.72 6.27
CA MET A 96 -14.61 -5.87 6.41
C MET A 96 -13.98 -6.99 7.24
N ALA A 97 -12.70 -7.31 7.00
CA ALA A 97 -11.97 -8.31 7.78
C ALA A 97 -11.89 -7.93 9.28
N ILE A 98 -11.75 -6.64 9.59
CA ILE A 98 -11.82 -6.12 10.96
C ILE A 98 -13.22 -6.33 11.54
N VAL A 99 -14.30 -5.97 10.84
CA VAL A 99 -15.68 -6.16 11.33
C VAL A 99 -16.02 -7.64 11.57
N GLN A 100 -15.51 -8.53 10.74
CA GLN A 100 -15.72 -9.97 10.84
C GLN A 100 -14.88 -10.66 11.94
N GLY A 101 -14.00 -9.93 12.64
CA GLY A 101 -13.17 -10.48 13.71
C GLY A 101 -12.01 -11.38 13.23
N ASN A 102 -11.62 -11.25 11.96
CA ASN A 102 -10.80 -12.23 11.23
C ASN A 102 -9.52 -11.63 10.61
N VAL A 103 -8.89 -10.62 11.22
CA VAL A 103 -7.72 -9.98 10.59
C VAL A 103 -6.50 -10.91 10.50
N ALA A 104 -6.43 -11.97 11.32
CA ALA A 104 -5.43 -13.03 11.18
C ALA A 104 -5.70 -13.99 10.00
N ALA A 105 -6.96 -14.13 9.56
CA ALA A 105 -7.33 -14.95 8.41
C ALA A 105 -7.10 -14.21 7.08
N ALA A 106 -7.27 -12.88 7.06
CA ALA A 106 -7.01 -12.03 5.90
C ALA A 106 -5.54 -12.10 5.39
N ALA A 107 -4.60 -12.53 6.25
CA ALA A 107 -3.19 -12.67 5.90
C ALA A 107 -2.76 -14.09 5.50
N ALA A 108 -3.55 -15.15 5.74
CA ALA A 108 -3.04 -16.53 5.52
C ALA A 108 -4.05 -17.67 5.33
N ALA A 109 -5.38 -17.47 5.34
CA ALA A 109 -6.30 -18.54 4.98
C ALA A 109 -7.55 -17.95 4.35
N SER A 110 -7.72 -18.16 3.04
CA SER A 110 -8.96 -17.81 2.38
C SER A 110 -10.08 -18.67 2.95
N ASP A 111 -11.06 -18.04 3.61
CA ASP A 111 -12.29 -18.72 4.00
C ASP A 111 -12.87 -19.40 2.75
N PRO A 112 -13.07 -20.73 2.77
CA PRO A 112 -13.62 -21.42 1.62
C PRO A 112 -14.93 -20.80 1.10
N LEU A 113 -15.74 -20.20 1.98
CA LEU A 113 -16.96 -19.48 1.58
C LEU A 113 -16.62 -18.26 0.72
N GLU A 114 -15.64 -17.47 1.15
CA GLU A 114 -15.21 -16.26 0.46
C GLU A 114 -14.55 -16.59 -0.88
N VAL A 115 -13.77 -17.68 -0.95
CA VAL A 115 -13.19 -18.16 -2.22
C VAL A 115 -14.30 -18.51 -3.23
N VAL A 116 -15.34 -19.21 -2.78
CA VAL A 116 -16.49 -19.57 -3.62
C VAL A 116 -17.26 -18.32 -4.03
N ALA A 117 -17.59 -17.44 -3.09
CA ALA A 117 -18.34 -16.21 -3.36
C ALA A 117 -17.60 -15.27 -4.33
N ARG A 118 -16.29 -15.11 -4.17
CA ARG A 118 -15.44 -14.34 -5.08
C ARG A 118 -15.41 -14.95 -6.47
N ALA A 119 -15.16 -16.26 -6.59
CA ALA A 119 -15.09 -16.94 -7.88
C ALA A 119 -16.42 -16.85 -8.65
N VAL A 120 -17.57 -16.97 -7.97
CA VAL A 120 -18.89 -16.78 -8.59
C VAL A 120 -19.10 -15.34 -9.06
N THR A 121 -18.63 -14.36 -8.28
CA THR A 121 -18.72 -12.93 -8.63
C THR A 121 -17.83 -12.58 -9.82
N GLU A 122 -16.64 -13.16 -9.89
CA GLU A 122 -15.66 -13.01 -10.99
C GLU A 122 -16.06 -13.79 -12.27
N ARG A 123 -17.22 -14.46 -12.28
CA ARG A 123 -17.71 -15.30 -13.38
C ARG A 123 -16.79 -16.50 -13.67
N ASN A 124 -16.07 -16.96 -12.67
CA ASN A 124 -15.23 -18.14 -12.72
C ASN A 124 -15.91 -19.31 -11.99
N ASP A 125 -17.05 -19.74 -12.53
CA ASP A 125 -17.88 -20.79 -11.94
C ASP A 125 -17.10 -22.13 -11.84
N ALA A 126 -16.13 -22.36 -12.73
CA ALA A 126 -15.24 -23.52 -12.69
C ALA A 126 -14.38 -23.54 -11.41
N ALA A 127 -13.73 -22.42 -11.08
CA ALA A 127 -12.95 -22.30 -9.85
C ALA A 127 -13.84 -22.35 -8.59
N ALA A 128 -15.03 -21.73 -8.63
CA ALA A 128 -15.99 -21.81 -7.54
C ALA A 128 -16.36 -23.26 -7.24
N CYS A 129 -16.71 -24.03 -8.27
CA CYS A 129 -17.15 -25.40 -8.09
C CYS A 129 -16.03 -26.37 -7.74
N GLN A 130 -14.79 -26.12 -8.20
CA GLN A 130 -13.62 -26.86 -7.73
C GLN A 130 -13.41 -26.68 -6.22
N GLN A 131 -13.60 -25.46 -5.70
CA GLN A 131 -13.47 -25.18 -4.28
C GLN A 131 -14.59 -25.83 -3.46
N VAL A 132 -15.84 -25.80 -3.95
CA VAL A 132 -16.96 -26.51 -3.30
C VAL A 132 -16.68 -28.01 -3.19
N ASP A 133 -16.14 -28.63 -4.26
CA ASP A 133 -15.77 -30.06 -4.24
C ASP A 133 -14.65 -30.34 -3.21
N ALA A 134 -13.67 -29.44 -3.08
CA ALA A 134 -12.59 -29.58 -2.11
C ALA A 134 -13.11 -29.53 -0.65
N VAL A 135 -14.09 -28.65 -0.37
CA VAL A 135 -14.74 -28.56 0.95
C VAL A 135 -15.55 -29.82 1.26
N LEU A 136 -16.30 -30.34 0.27
CA LEU A 136 -17.04 -31.59 0.40
C LEU A 136 -16.12 -32.79 0.68
N ALA A 137 -14.99 -32.88 -0.03
CA ALA A 137 -13.99 -33.93 0.18
C ALA A 137 -13.34 -33.88 1.56
N GLY A 138 -13.32 -32.70 2.20
CA GLY A 138 -12.79 -32.48 3.54
C GLY A 138 -13.68 -32.98 4.69
N GLY A 139 -14.91 -33.46 4.41
CA GLY A 139 -15.80 -34.06 5.42
C GLY A 139 -16.34 -33.08 6.46
N GLN A 140 -16.33 -31.77 6.17
CA GLN A 140 -16.84 -30.73 7.06
C GLN A 140 -18.38 -30.69 7.05
N ALA A 141 -18.99 -30.35 8.18
CA ALA A 141 -20.44 -30.13 8.24
C ALA A 141 -20.81 -28.94 7.35
N LEU A 142 -21.72 -29.15 6.40
CA LEU A 142 -22.15 -28.12 5.46
C LEU A 142 -23.09 -27.14 6.16
N ASP A 143 -22.67 -25.88 6.22
CA ASP A 143 -23.56 -24.78 6.58
C ASP A 143 -24.59 -24.47 5.47
N GLY A 144 -25.51 -23.55 5.74
CA GLY A 144 -26.57 -23.18 4.79
C GLY A 144 -26.05 -22.52 3.50
N PHE A 145 -24.83 -21.97 3.49
CA PHE A 145 -24.22 -21.43 2.27
C PHE A 145 -23.68 -22.56 1.39
N PHE A 146 -22.90 -23.48 1.95
CA PHE A 146 -22.31 -24.57 1.18
C PHE A 146 -23.36 -25.55 0.65
N GLN A 147 -24.46 -25.78 1.37
CA GLN A 147 -25.60 -26.53 0.84
C GLN A 147 -26.16 -25.91 -0.44
N ARG A 148 -26.28 -24.57 -0.49
CA ARG A 148 -26.69 -23.84 -1.70
C ARG A 148 -25.60 -23.85 -2.77
N ALA A 149 -24.33 -23.74 -2.39
CA ALA A 149 -23.21 -23.74 -3.33
C ALA A 149 -23.08 -25.08 -4.09
N VAL A 150 -23.36 -26.21 -3.43
CA VAL A 150 -23.41 -27.52 -4.09
C VAL A 150 -24.49 -27.56 -5.18
N ILE A 151 -25.69 -27.07 -4.88
CA ILE A 151 -26.80 -27.04 -5.82
C ILE A 151 -26.51 -26.08 -6.98
N TYR A 152 -25.93 -24.92 -6.68
CA TYR A 152 -25.45 -23.99 -7.70
C TYR A 152 -24.47 -24.67 -8.67
N CYS A 153 -23.50 -25.42 -8.14
CA CYS A 153 -22.51 -26.12 -8.97
C CYS A 153 -23.10 -27.28 -9.78
N GLN A 154 -24.11 -27.97 -9.26
CA GLN A 154 -24.85 -28.97 -10.01
C GLN A 154 -25.59 -28.31 -11.19
N ILE A 155 -26.23 -27.16 -10.98
CA ILE A 155 -26.89 -26.39 -12.06
C ILE A 155 -25.86 -25.90 -13.08
N VAL A 156 -24.70 -25.41 -12.64
CA VAL A 156 -23.63 -24.96 -13.54
C VAL A 156 -23.12 -26.08 -14.43
N ARG A 157 -23.01 -27.29 -13.87
CA ARG A 157 -22.55 -28.53 -14.54
C ARG A 157 -23.67 -29.26 -15.30
N ASP A 158 -24.84 -28.65 -15.45
CA ASP A 158 -26.02 -29.22 -16.11
C ASP A 158 -26.50 -30.56 -15.52
N GLN A 159 -26.28 -30.76 -14.21
CA GLN A 159 -26.70 -31.93 -13.44
C GLN A 159 -28.10 -31.73 -12.84
N GLY A 160 -29.10 -31.57 -13.72
CA GLY A 160 -30.44 -31.11 -13.33
C GLY A 160 -31.16 -32.01 -12.31
N ASP A 161 -31.07 -33.34 -12.46
CA ASP A 161 -31.70 -34.30 -11.53
C ASP A 161 -31.12 -34.18 -10.11
N ALA A 162 -29.80 -34.00 -9.99
CA ALA A 162 -29.12 -33.82 -8.71
C ALA A 162 -29.49 -32.47 -8.06
N ALA A 163 -29.54 -31.42 -8.87
CA ALA A 163 -29.99 -30.10 -8.43
C ALA A 163 -31.45 -30.12 -7.94
N SER A 164 -32.35 -30.81 -8.64
CA SER A 164 -33.76 -30.95 -8.24
C SER A 164 -33.92 -31.68 -6.91
N LEU A 165 -33.12 -32.72 -6.66
CA LEU A 165 -33.09 -33.42 -5.38
C LEU A 165 -32.61 -32.50 -4.24
N GLY A 166 -31.50 -31.79 -4.46
CA GLY A 166 -30.97 -30.83 -3.48
C GLY A 166 -31.95 -29.69 -3.19
N LEU A 167 -32.65 -29.19 -4.20
CA LEU A 167 -33.71 -28.19 -4.04
C LEU A 167 -34.91 -28.72 -3.27
N GLY A 168 -35.31 -29.98 -3.50
CA GLY A 168 -36.34 -30.65 -2.72
C GLY A 168 -35.98 -30.69 -1.23
N LEU A 169 -34.75 -31.10 -0.92
CA LEU A 169 -34.24 -31.14 0.45
C LEU A 169 -34.18 -29.75 1.09
N LEU A 170 -33.73 -28.72 0.36
CA LEU A 170 -33.73 -27.34 0.87
C LEU A 170 -35.13 -26.81 1.18
N ARG A 171 -36.15 -27.17 0.39
CA ARG A 171 -37.54 -26.78 0.65
C ARG A 171 -38.11 -27.44 1.90
N GLU A 172 -37.70 -28.67 2.18
CA GLU A 172 -38.12 -29.43 3.37
C GLU A 172 -37.38 -28.99 4.63
N THR A 173 -36.08 -28.68 4.53
CA THR A 173 -35.22 -28.38 5.68
C THR A 173 -35.10 -26.88 6.01
N GLY A 174 -35.35 -25.98 5.05
CA GLY A 174 -34.90 -24.58 5.14
C GLY A 174 -35.95 -23.53 4.79
N GLY A 175 -36.80 -23.19 5.76
CA GLY A 175 -37.61 -21.95 5.78
C GLY A 175 -36.96 -20.80 6.56
N GLY A 176 -35.64 -20.81 6.75
CA GLY A 176 -34.95 -19.97 7.75
C GLY A 176 -34.89 -18.48 7.43
N ASP A 177 -34.56 -18.10 6.19
CA ASP A 177 -34.32 -16.70 5.83
C ASP A 177 -34.70 -16.35 4.38
N ALA A 178 -34.82 -15.05 4.10
CA ALA A 178 -35.29 -14.56 2.82
C ALA A 178 -34.29 -14.84 1.67
N VAL A 179 -32.98 -14.88 1.96
CA VAL A 179 -31.92 -15.14 0.96
C VAL A 179 -31.98 -16.58 0.44
N THR A 180 -32.23 -17.56 1.32
CA THR A 180 -32.38 -18.97 0.92
C THR A 180 -33.66 -19.20 0.10
N ARG A 181 -34.77 -18.53 0.43
CA ARG A 181 -36.01 -18.60 -0.37
C ARG A 181 -35.80 -18.03 -1.78
N ASP A 182 -35.09 -16.91 -1.87
CA ASP A 182 -34.72 -16.29 -3.13
C ASP A 182 -33.80 -17.20 -3.97
N PHE A 183 -32.84 -17.87 -3.32
CA PHE A 183 -31.99 -18.88 -3.95
C PHE A 183 -32.81 -20.02 -4.55
N ILE A 184 -33.73 -20.62 -3.77
CA ILE A 184 -34.57 -21.75 -4.24
C ILE A 184 -35.37 -21.34 -5.47
N ALA A 185 -35.90 -20.11 -5.49
CA ALA A 185 -36.70 -19.61 -6.60
C ALA A 185 -35.86 -19.34 -7.87
N LEU A 186 -34.66 -18.78 -7.71
CA LEU A 186 -33.71 -18.55 -8.80
C LEU A 186 -33.15 -19.86 -9.35
N ALA A 187 -32.82 -20.81 -8.48
CA ALA A 187 -32.30 -22.12 -8.84
C ALA A 187 -33.35 -22.96 -9.58
N ALA A 188 -34.62 -22.92 -9.15
CA ALA A 188 -35.72 -23.59 -9.86
C ALA A 188 -35.92 -23.02 -11.29
N LEU A 189 -35.75 -21.71 -11.46
CA LEU A 189 -35.78 -21.08 -12.79
C LEU A 189 -34.57 -21.49 -13.63
N ALA A 190 -33.37 -21.46 -13.06
CA ALA A 190 -32.13 -21.83 -13.74
C ALA A 190 -32.08 -23.32 -14.12
N ASN A 191 -32.70 -24.18 -13.33
CA ASN A 191 -32.80 -25.62 -13.56
C ASN A 191 -33.99 -26.00 -14.47
N GLY A 192 -34.81 -25.03 -14.90
CA GLY A 192 -35.94 -25.27 -15.80
C GLY A 192 -37.20 -25.87 -15.15
N GLU A 193 -37.27 -25.94 -13.82
CA GLU A 193 -38.47 -26.39 -13.08
C GLU A 193 -39.64 -25.40 -13.20
N THR A 194 -39.33 -24.14 -13.49
CA THR A 194 -40.32 -23.08 -13.71
C THR A 194 -39.87 -22.11 -14.80
N LYS A 195 -40.83 -21.45 -15.44
CA LYS A 195 -40.58 -20.34 -16.38
C LYS A 195 -40.86 -18.96 -15.77
N ARG A 196 -41.32 -18.93 -14.51
CA ARG A 196 -41.71 -17.69 -13.84
C ARG A 196 -40.49 -17.03 -13.20
N GLN A 197 -40.20 -15.80 -13.58
CA GLN A 197 -39.16 -14.99 -12.93
C GLN A 197 -39.57 -14.66 -11.48
N PRO A 198 -38.71 -14.95 -10.49
CA PRO A 198 -39.01 -14.65 -9.09
C PRO A 198 -38.81 -13.17 -8.78
N LYS A 199 -39.62 -12.65 -7.86
CA LYS A 199 -39.40 -11.34 -7.24
C LYS A 199 -38.63 -11.55 -5.95
N LEU A 200 -37.39 -11.08 -5.89
CA LEU A 200 -36.51 -11.26 -4.74
C LEU A 200 -37.00 -10.45 -3.55
N ALA A 201 -36.95 -11.04 -2.36
CA ALA A 201 -37.36 -10.43 -1.10
C ALA A 201 -36.18 -9.92 -0.25
N ALA A 202 -34.96 -10.38 -0.54
CA ALA A 202 -33.72 -9.99 0.11
C ALA A 202 -32.69 -9.44 -0.89
N GLU A 203 -31.64 -8.82 -0.35
CA GLU A 203 -30.46 -8.45 -1.13
C GLU A 203 -29.74 -9.74 -1.62
N PRO A 204 -29.42 -9.85 -2.92
CA PRO A 204 -28.88 -11.09 -3.46
C PRO A 204 -27.41 -11.29 -3.08
N ASP A 205 -27.11 -12.43 -2.44
CA ASP A 205 -25.75 -12.88 -2.19
C ASP A 205 -25.06 -13.44 -3.45
N ALA A 206 -23.76 -13.76 -3.36
CA ALA A 206 -22.96 -14.14 -4.53
C ALA A 206 -23.57 -15.29 -5.35
N LEU A 207 -24.15 -16.31 -4.71
CA LEU A 207 -24.81 -17.43 -5.39
C LEU A 207 -26.09 -16.99 -6.10
N ASN A 208 -26.91 -16.16 -5.46
CA ASN A 208 -28.10 -15.58 -6.08
C ASN A 208 -27.73 -14.74 -7.30
N GLN A 209 -26.70 -13.91 -7.19
CA GLN A 209 -26.19 -13.11 -8.31
C GLN A 209 -25.68 -13.99 -9.46
N GLY A 210 -24.98 -15.08 -9.16
CA GLY A 210 -24.54 -16.07 -10.16
C GLY A 210 -25.72 -16.68 -10.93
N LEU A 211 -26.78 -17.08 -10.21
CA LEU A 211 -27.99 -17.61 -10.83
C LEU A 211 -28.73 -16.56 -11.66
N MET A 212 -28.85 -15.33 -11.15
CA MET A 212 -29.46 -14.21 -11.87
C MET A 212 -28.79 -13.98 -13.22
N ARG A 213 -27.45 -13.99 -13.29
CA ARG A 213 -26.70 -13.91 -14.55
C ARG A 213 -27.04 -15.05 -15.51
N ARG A 214 -27.09 -16.29 -15.00
CA ARG A 214 -27.40 -17.48 -15.81
C ARG A 214 -28.80 -17.44 -16.43
N VAL A 215 -29.78 -16.86 -15.72
CA VAL A 215 -31.16 -16.71 -16.20
C VAL A 215 -31.44 -15.37 -16.90
N GLY A 216 -30.40 -14.54 -17.11
CA GLY A 216 -30.52 -13.26 -17.81
C GLY A 216 -31.26 -12.16 -17.02
N MET A 217 -31.33 -12.27 -15.69
CA MET A 217 -31.87 -11.22 -14.81
C MET A 217 -30.80 -10.18 -14.47
N ALA A 218 -31.21 -8.92 -14.36
CA ALA A 218 -30.31 -7.82 -13.98
C ALA A 218 -29.84 -7.96 -12.52
N VAL A 219 -28.53 -7.95 -12.30
CA VAL A 219 -27.94 -8.10 -10.96
C VAL A 219 -27.79 -6.73 -10.28
N PRO A 220 -28.37 -6.51 -9.09
CA PRO A 220 -28.12 -5.32 -8.28
C PRO A 220 -26.63 -5.21 -7.97
N GLY A 221 -26.01 -4.08 -8.33
CA GLY A 221 -24.58 -3.86 -8.17
C GLY A 221 -23.71 -4.28 -9.37
N GLU A 222 -24.27 -4.92 -10.41
CA GLU A 222 -23.61 -4.90 -11.72
C GLU A 222 -23.66 -3.47 -12.26
N GLY A 223 -22.50 -2.82 -12.25
CA GLY A 223 -22.39 -1.39 -12.53
C GLY A 223 -22.59 -0.50 -11.30
N VAL A 224 -22.17 -0.93 -10.10
CA VAL A 224 -21.87 0.05 -9.03
C VAL A 224 -20.93 1.08 -9.63
N GLN A 225 -21.51 2.24 -9.97
CA GLN A 225 -20.79 3.49 -10.14
C GLN A 225 -19.85 3.57 -8.95
N ALA A 226 -18.56 3.62 -9.25
CA ALA A 226 -17.44 3.85 -8.36
C ALA A 226 -17.64 5.15 -7.53
N GLY A 227 -18.61 5.14 -6.63
CA GLY A 227 -18.95 6.21 -5.72
C GLY A 227 -18.21 5.97 -4.42
N GLY A 228 -16.96 6.43 -4.37
CA GLY A 228 -16.10 6.30 -3.21
C GLY A 228 -14.63 6.10 -3.57
N ARG A 229 -13.76 6.10 -2.56
CA ARG A 229 -12.30 6.00 -2.72
C ARG A 229 -11.80 4.62 -3.20
N LEU A 230 -12.66 3.61 -3.18
CA LEU A 230 -12.47 2.30 -3.84
C LEU A 230 -12.69 2.35 -5.36
N GLY A 231 -13.30 3.44 -5.85
CA GLY A 231 -13.63 3.64 -7.25
C GLY A 231 -12.47 3.45 -8.22
N PRO A 232 -11.29 4.03 -7.97
CA PRO A 232 -10.14 3.87 -8.85
C PRO A 232 -9.64 2.43 -8.94
N LEU A 233 -9.67 1.66 -7.83
CA LEU A 233 -9.26 0.25 -7.85
C LEU A 233 -10.23 -0.61 -8.65
N ALA A 234 -11.54 -0.39 -8.47
CA ALA A 234 -12.58 -1.08 -9.23
C ALA A 234 -12.47 -0.78 -10.74
N ILE A 235 -12.27 0.50 -11.11
CA ILE A 235 -12.07 0.91 -12.50
C ILE A 235 -10.80 0.30 -13.08
N ALA A 236 -9.69 0.26 -12.33
CA ALA A 236 -8.43 -0.33 -12.79
C ALA A 236 -8.56 -1.82 -13.16
N ARG A 237 -9.32 -2.56 -12.35
CA ARG A 237 -9.51 -4.01 -12.49
C ARG A 237 -10.67 -4.41 -13.41
N ASP A 238 -11.52 -3.48 -13.84
CA ASP A 238 -12.63 -3.76 -14.74
C ASP A 238 -12.14 -3.98 -16.18
N PRO A 239 -12.16 -5.21 -16.71
CA PRO A 239 -11.69 -5.49 -18.07
C PRO A 239 -12.61 -4.92 -19.16
N ALA A 240 -13.84 -4.51 -18.83
CA ALA A 240 -14.77 -3.90 -19.78
C ALA A 240 -14.44 -2.43 -20.07
N ARG A 241 -13.56 -1.80 -19.27
CA ARG A 241 -13.16 -0.39 -19.43
C ARG A 241 -12.00 -0.22 -20.42
N PRO A 242 -11.94 0.92 -21.15
CA PRO A 242 -10.79 1.26 -21.97
C PRO A 242 -9.48 1.24 -21.16
N LEU A 243 -8.41 0.68 -21.73
CA LEU A 243 -7.14 0.53 -21.02
C LEU A 243 -6.54 1.86 -20.49
N PRO A 244 -6.55 2.98 -21.23
CA PRO A 244 -6.06 4.25 -20.67
C PRO A 244 -6.81 4.72 -19.42
N GLU A 245 -8.13 4.49 -19.36
CA GLU A 245 -8.95 4.79 -18.17
C GLU A 245 -8.56 3.89 -16.99
N ARG A 246 -8.37 2.60 -17.26
CA ARG A 246 -7.92 1.61 -16.25
C ARG A 246 -6.55 1.97 -15.69
N VAL A 247 -5.60 2.38 -16.54
CA VAL A 247 -4.25 2.77 -16.12
C VAL A 247 -4.28 4.07 -15.30
N ALA A 248 -5.04 5.09 -15.71
CA ALA A 248 -5.20 6.31 -14.93
C ALA A 248 -5.77 6.02 -13.52
N ALA A 249 -6.78 5.15 -13.46
CA ALA A 249 -7.37 4.71 -12.21
C ALA A 249 -6.40 3.86 -11.36
N ALA A 250 -5.58 3.03 -12.00
CA ALA A 250 -4.54 2.24 -11.36
C ALA A 250 -3.44 3.11 -10.74
N GLU A 251 -3.01 4.17 -11.43
CA GLU A 251 -2.07 5.16 -10.87
C GLU A 251 -2.65 5.81 -9.61
N GLN A 252 -3.92 6.22 -9.64
CA GLN A 252 -4.59 6.78 -8.47
C GLN A 252 -4.72 5.75 -7.33
N ALA A 253 -5.09 4.51 -7.63
CA ALA A 253 -5.17 3.44 -6.64
C ALA A 253 -3.80 3.13 -6.02
N HIS A 254 -2.74 3.12 -6.83
CA HIS A 254 -1.37 2.90 -6.37
C HIS A 254 -0.88 4.01 -5.43
N ARG A 255 -1.13 5.28 -5.76
CA ARG A 255 -0.82 6.43 -4.89
C ARG A 255 -1.48 6.32 -3.51
N ASN A 256 -2.69 5.76 -3.47
CA ASN A 256 -3.43 5.53 -2.24
C ASN A 256 -3.07 4.21 -1.54
N GLY A 257 -2.09 3.44 -2.05
CA GLY A 257 -1.67 2.15 -1.50
C GLY A 257 -2.67 1.01 -1.70
N LEU A 258 -3.67 1.20 -2.57
CA LEU A 258 -4.72 0.21 -2.84
C LEU A 258 -4.33 -0.77 -3.95
N LEU A 259 -3.33 -0.40 -4.76
CA LEU A 259 -2.82 -1.20 -5.87
C LEU A 259 -1.30 -1.39 -5.73
N PRO A 260 -0.79 -2.63 -5.73
CA PRO A 260 0.65 -2.91 -5.75
C PRO A 260 1.36 -2.31 -6.97
N ALA A 261 2.62 -1.89 -6.80
CA ALA A 261 3.44 -1.39 -7.91
C ALA A 261 3.58 -2.41 -9.05
N ALA A 262 3.64 -3.71 -8.74
CA ALA A 262 3.71 -4.77 -9.75
C ALA A 262 2.45 -4.83 -10.62
N GLU A 263 1.26 -4.65 -10.04
CA GLU A 263 0.01 -4.65 -10.81
C GLU A 263 -0.08 -3.41 -11.71
N LEU A 264 0.36 -2.25 -11.23
CA LEU A 264 0.50 -1.05 -12.06
C LEU A 264 1.47 -1.26 -13.22
N ALA A 265 2.61 -1.90 -12.96
CA ALA A 265 3.60 -2.24 -13.99
C ALA A 265 3.00 -3.13 -15.08
N GLU A 266 2.23 -4.16 -14.71
CA GLU A 266 1.56 -5.03 -15.69
C GLU A 266 0.54 -4.27 -16.55
N LEU A 267 -0.20 -3.32 -15.97
CA LEU A 267 -1.11 -2.45 -16.74
C LEU A 267 -0.35 -1.53 -17.70
N TYR A 268 0.79 -0.98 -17.28
CA TYR A 268 1.67 -0.23 -18.19
C TYR A 268 2.19 -1.09 -19.34
N LEU A 269 2.50 -2.36 -19.11
CA LEU A 269 2.98 -3.27 -20.16
C LEU A 269 1.91 -3.64 -21.19
N GLN A 270 0.63 -3.56 -20.83
CA GLN A 270 -0.51 -3.78 -21.74
C GLN A 270 -0.78 -2.60 -22.67
N MET A 271 -0.32 -1.39 -22.31
CA MET A 271 -0.54 -0.20 -23.14
C MET A 271 0.13 -0.35 -24.50
N PRO A 272 -0.46 0.23 -25.58
CA PRO A 272 0.16 0.22 -26.90
C PRO A 272 1.61 0.71 -26.83
N ALA A 273 2.50 -0.06 -27.45
CA ALA A 273 3.90 0.34 -27.55
C ALA A 273 4.01 1.67 -28.31
N GLY A 274 4.85 2.56 -27.82
CA GLY A 274 5.14 3.82 -28.46
C GLY A 274 6.59 4.22 -28.27
N ASN A 275 6.97 5.32 -28.92
CA ASN A 275 8.33 5.81 -28.98
C ASN A 275 8.46 7.14 -28.25
N ALA A 276 7.92 7.27 -27.03
CA ALA A 276 8.23 8.43 -26.20
C ALA A 276 9.74 8.54 -26.04
N ASP A 277 10.34 9.58 -26.61
CA ASP A 277 11.74 9.87 -26.42
C ASP A 277 11.94 10.47 -25.01
N PRO A 278 12.73 9.85 -24.11
CA PRO A 278 13.01 10.40 -22.79
C PRO A 278 13.53 11.84 -22.80
N ALA A 279 14.17 12.28 -23.88
CA ALA A 279 14.67 13.64 -24.02
C ALA A 279 13.55 14.66 -24.26
N THR A 280 12.49 14.29 -24.99
CA THR A 280 11.38 15.19 -25.34
C THR A 280 10.10 14.92 -24.54
N ALA A 281 9.98 13.77 -23.88
CA ALA A 281 8.80 13.38 -23.10
C ALA A 281 8.42 14.43 -22.05
N ILE A 282 9.40 15.11 -21.46
CA ILE A 282 9.19 16.19 -20.48
C ILE A 282 8.44 17.39 -21.11
N ALA A 283 8.60 17.63 -22.42
CA ALA A 283 8.01 18.76 -23.14
C ALA A 283 6.68 18.44 -23.84
N ILE A 284 6.37 17.16 -24.09
CA ILE A 284 5.31 16.75 -25.04
C ILE A 284 3.93 16.53 -24.39
N SER A 285 3.86 16.45 -23.06
CA SER A 285 2.68 16.31 -22.16
C SER A 285 2.77 15.08 -21.26
N ASP A 286 2.41 15.26 -19.98
CA ASP A 286 2.37 14.20 -18.96
C ASP A 286 1.07 13.39 -19.09
N SER A 287 0.98 12.56 -20.14
CA SER A 287 -0.14 11.65 -20.39
C SER A 287 0.10 10.25 -19.83
N VAL A 288 -0.96 9.48 -19.67
CA VAL A 288 -0.93 8.07 -19.23
C VAL A 288 -0.08 7.24 -20.20
N GLU A 289 -0.21 7.49 -21.50
CA GLU A 289 0.53 6.84 -22.57
C GLU A 289 2.03 7.13 -22.44
N THR A 290 2.42 8.38 -22.25
CA THR A 290 3.83 8.76 -22.08
C THR A 290 4.45 8.08 -20.86
N ARG A 291 3.71 8.01 -19.73
CA ARG A 291 4.18 7.33 -18.51
C ARG A 291 4.36 5.83 -18.72
N ALA A 292 3.39 5.18 -19.36
CA ALA A 292 3.48 3.77 -19.69
C ALA A 292 4.63 3.48 -20.66
N GLN A 293 4.84 4.32 -21.67
CA GLN A 293 5.92 4.16 -22.65
C GLN A 293 7.31 4.30 -22.00
N LEU A 294 7.52 5.27 -21.09
CA LEU A 294 8.77 5.39 -20.34
C LEU A 294 9.04 4.15 -19.48
N TYR A 295 8.01 3.59 -18.84
CA TYR A 295 8.15 2.35 -18.08
C TYR A 295 8.51 1.16 -18.97
N GLN A 296 7.81 1.00 -20.09
CA GLN A 296 8.10 -0.04 -21.08
C GLN A 296 9.53 0.06 -21.62
N GLN A 297 10.00 1.28 -21.92
CA GLN A 297 11.37 1.51 -22.37
C GLN A 297 12.40 1.14 -21.30
N ALA A 298 12.17 1.55 -20.04
CA ALA A 298 13.05 1.19 -18.93
C ALA A 298 13.11 -0.34 -18.74
N ARG A 299 11.98 -1.04 -18.89
CA ARG A 299 11.88 -2.50 -18.72
C ARG A 299 12.48 -3.30 -19.87
N ARG A 300 12.28 -2.86 -21.12
CA ARG A 300 12.69 -3.60 -22.34
C ARG A 300 14.13 -3.31 -22.77
N SER A 301 14.71 -2.19 -22.37
CA SER A 301 16.06 -1.81 -22.77
C SER A 301 17.11 -2.77 -22.19
N MET A 302 17.95 -3.32 -23.07
CA MET A 302 19.15 -4.08 -22.70
C MET A 302 20.35 -3.19 -22.39
N GLN A 303 20.27 -1.88 -22.66
CA GLN A 303 21.35 -0.93 -22.42
C GLN A 303 21.11 -0.17 -21.10
N PRO A 304 22.04 -0.26 -20.12
CA PRO A 304 21.90 0.43 -18.83
C PRO A 304 21.67 1.94 -18.96
N ALA A 305 22.32 2.60 -19.92
CA ALA A 305 22.18 4.03 -20.16
C ALA A 305 20.78 4.44 -20.67
N ALA A 306 20.15 3.61 -21.51
CA ALA A 306 18.80 3.89 -21.99
C ALA A 306 17.76 3.64 -20.89
N THR A 307 17.94 2.60 -20.06
CA THR A 307 17.09 2.37 -18.87
C THR A 307 17.21 3.54 -17.89
N ALA A 308 18.43 3.98 -17.57
CA ALA A 308 18.68 5.13 -16.71
C ALA A 308 18.00 6.41 -17.21
N LYS A 309 18.10 6.71 -18.52
CA LYS A 309 17.44 7.89 -19.13
C LYS A 309 15.92 7.84 -19.00
N ALA A 310 15.30 6.69 -19.26
CA ALA A 310 13.86 6.51 -19.14
C ALA A 310 13.38 6.72 -17.68
N ILE A 311 14.07 6.11 -16.71
CA ILE A 311 13.79 6.31 -15.28
C ILE A 311 13.92 7.79 -14.90
N GLN A 312 15.02 8.43 -15.29
CA GLN A 312 15.27 9.83 -14.97
C GLN A 312 14.23 10.77 -15.59
N ALA A 313 13.72 10.47 -16.79
CA ALA A 313 12.65 11.23 -17.42
C ALA A 313 11.32 11.06 -16.65
N ALA A 314 10.95 9.81 -16.34
CA ALA A 314 9.72 9.49 -15.62
C ALA A 314 9.68 10.14 -14.22
N LEU A 315 10.78 10.06 -13.48
CA LEU A 315 10.86 10.63 -12.13
C LEU A 315 10.93 12.17 -12.13
N ARG A 316 11.51 12.79 -13.16
CA ARG A 316 11.44 14.24 -13.34
C ARG A 316 10.01 14.72 -13.56
N GLN A 317 9.25 14.05 -14.44
CA GLN A 317 7.82 14.34 -14.62
C GLN A 317 7.03 14.10 -13.33
N ALA A 318 7.29 12.97 -12.64
CA ALA A 318 6.67 12.65 -11.36
C ALA A 318 6.88 13.75 -10.32
N ARG A 319 8.09 14.32 -10.26
CA ARG A 319 8.42 15.43 -9.36
C ARG A 319 7.61 16.69 -9.67
N GLN A 320 7.39 17.01 -10.95
CA GLN A 320 6.60 18.18 -11.36
C GLN A 320 5.11 18.05 -10.97
N ARG A 321 4.56 16.84 -11.01
CA ARG A 321 3.16 16.57 -10.61
C ARG A 321 2.96 16.19 -9.14
N GLY A 322 4.02 16.20 -8.33
CA GLY A 322 3.95 15.83 -6.90
C GLY A 322 3.78 14.32 -6.62
N ASP A 323 4.16 13.44 -7.55
CA ASP A 323 4.00 11.97 -7.44
C ASP A 323 5.35 11.23 -7.33
N TYR A 324 6.38 11.94 -6.90
CA TYR A 324 7.74 11.42 -6.95
C TYR A 324 7.91 10.12 -6.15
N LEU A 325 7.37 10.04 -4.93
CA LEU A 325 7.55 8.89 -4.04
C LEU A 325 6.92 7.60 -4.61
N ASN A 326 5.69 7.66 -5.11
CA ASN A 326 5.02 6.47 -5.65
C ASN A 326 5.69 5.99 -6.96
N GLN A 327 6.14 6.93 -7.81
CA GLN A 327 6.90 6.55 -9.00
C GLN A 327 8.28 6.01 -8.66
N ALA A 328 8.94 6.57 -7.64
CA ALA A 328 10.20 6.03 -7.14
C ALA A 328 10.03 4.57 -6.67
N GLU A 329 8.93 4.25 -5.98
CA GLU A 329 8.59 2.88 -5.59
C GLU A 329 8.42 1.96 -6.81
N LEU A 330 7.68 2.40 -7.83
CA LEU A 330 7.48 1.65 -9.08
C LEU A 330 8.80 1.36 -9.84
N TYR A 331 9.72 2.33 -9.88
CA TYR A 331 10.99 2.21 -10.60
C TYR A 331 12.14 1.65 -9.77
N ALA A 332 11.97 1.50 -8.45
CA ALA A 332 13.05 1.11 -7.52
C ALA A 332 13.77 -0.18 -7.94
N ALA A 333 13.02 -1.22 -8.31
CA ALA A 333 13.58 -2.50 -8.73
C ALA A 333 14.35 -2.39 -10.06
N LEU A 334 13.87 -1.58 -11.01
CA LEU A 334 14.55 -1.36 -12.29
C LEU A 334 15.85 -0.57 -12.09
N ALA A 335 15.82 0.46 -11.25
CA ALA A 335 17.01 1.24 -10.91
C ALA A 335 18.04 0.40 -10.15
N ASP A 336 17.59 -0.49 -9.26
CA ASP A 336 18.46 -1.39 -8.52
C ASP A 336 19.17 -2.42 -9.42
N ALA A 337 18.55 -2.85 -10.52
CA ALA A 337 19.18 -3.75 -11.47
C ALA A 337 20.33 -3.11 -12.28
N ILE A 338 20.44 -1.76 -12.29
CA ILE A 338 21.48 -1.06 -13.03
C ILE A 338 22.82 -1.19 -12.28
N SER A 339 23.81 -1.77 -12.97
CA SER A 339 25.19 -1.83 -12.46
C SER A 339 25.86 -0.45 -12.52
N PRO A 340 26.34 0.09 -11.38
CA PRO A 340 27.01 1.37 -11.34
C PRO A 340 28.27 1.42 -12.21
N ASN A 341 28.38 2.43 -13.08
CA ASN A 341 29.58 2.67 -13.89
C ASN A 341 29.72 4.16 -14.24
N ARG A 342 30.93 4.60 -14.62
CA ARG A 342 31.25 6.03 -14.82
C ARG A 342 30.50 6.69 -15.98
N ASP A 343 30.06 5.92 -16.98
CA ASP A 343 29.30 6.45 -18.12
C ASP A 343 27.88 6.90 -17.71
N LEU A 344 27.43 6.48 -16.53
CA LEU A 344 26.15 6.85 -15.92
C LEU A 344 26.27 8.02 -14.93
N ALA A 345 27.36 8.80 -14.96
CA ALA A 345 27.59 9.92 -14.05
C ALA A 345 26.41 10.91 -14.00
N SER A 346 25.76 11.21 -15.13
CA SER A 346 24.60 12.11 -15.18
C SER A 346 23.31 11.56 -14.56
N PHE A 347 23.24 10.24 -14.34
CA PHE A 347 22.12 9.56 -13.66
C PHE A 347 22.42 9.33 -12.18
N ALA A 348 23.69 9.36 -11.78
CA ALA A 348 24.14 9.00 -10.45
C ALA A 348 23.44 9.74 -9.29
N PRO A 349 23.13 11.06 -9.37
CA PRO A 349 22.37 11.73 -8.31
C PRO A 349 20.97 11.14 -8.11
N GLU A 350 20.27 10.83 -9.20
CA GLU A 350 18.92 10.25 -9.17
C GLU A 350 18.97 8.79 -8.69
N ALA A 351 19.99 8.03 -9.12
CA ALA A 351 20.23 6.67 -8.64
C ALA A 351 20.51 6.65 -7.13
N ALA A 352 21.35 7.56 -6.63
CA ALA A 352 21.64 7.69 -5.20
C ALA A 352 20.36 7.95 -4.41
N ARG A 353 19.53 8.91 -4.86
CA ARG A 353 18.23 9.23 -4.24
C ARG A 353 17.30 8.02 -4.18
N LEU A 354 17.17 7.26 -5.27
CA LEU A 354 16.35 6.04 -5.32
C LEU A 354 16.86 4.95 -4.37
N MET A 355 18.17 4.73 -4.32
CA MET A 355 18.77 3.74 -3.42
C MET A 355 18.57 4.13 -1.96
N PHE A 356 18.72 5.42 -1.62
CA PHE A 356 18.44 5.92 -0.28
C PHE A 356 16.97 5.70 0.09
N LEU A 357 16.03 6.12 -0.74
CA LEU A 357 14.59 5.89 -0.51
C LEU A 357 14.27 4.41 -0.28
N SER A 358 14.84 3.54 -1.12
CA SER A 358 14.67 2.09 -1.06
C SER A 358 15.39 1.41 0.11
N GLY A 359 16.01 2.17 1.02
CA GLY A 359 16.67 1.63 2.21
C GLY A 359 18.00 0.93 1.91
N LYS A 360 18.68 1.30 0.82
CA LYS A 360 19.98 0.74 0.39
C LYS A 360 21.09 1.81 0.50
N PRO A 361 21.46 2.23 1.73
CA PRO A 361 22.39 3.34 1.94
C PRO A 361 23.77 3.09 1.30
N ASP A 362 24.33 1.89 1.41
CA ASP A 362 25.67 1.60 0.87
C ASP A 362 25.71 1.74 -0.65
N LYS A 363 24.70 1.22 -1.34
CA LYS A 363 24.60 1.32 -2.81
C LYS A 363 24.34 2.77 -3.26
N GLY A 364 23.52 3.51 -2.52
CA GLY A 364 23.34 4.95 -2.75
C GLY A 364 24.63 5.74 -2.55
N GLY A 365 25.40 5.40 -1.50
CA GLY A 365 26.71 5.96 -1.23
C GLY A 365 27.71 5.67 -2.35
N TYR A 366 27.68 4.47 -2.94
CA TYR A 366 28.51 4.15 -4.10
C TYR A 366 28.19 5.03 -5.31
N TRP A 367 26.90 5.19 -5.64
CA TRP A 367 26.46 6.09 -6.72
C TRP A 367 26.91 7.53 -6.47
N LEU A 368 26.71 8.04 -5.25
CA LEU A 368 27.03 9.42 -4.87
C LEU A 368 28.55 9.69 -4.85
N ASN A 369 29.33 8.82 -4.21
CA ASN A 369 30.74 9.10 -3.93
C ASN A 369 31.69 8.61 -5.03
N THR A 370 31.29 7.57 -5.79
CA THR A 370 32.16 6.95 -6.80
C THR A 370 31.74 7.29 -8.22
N VAL A 371 30.43 7.22 -8.52
CA VAL A 371 29.94 7.46 -9.88
C VAL A 371 29.72 8.94 -10.16
N ALA A 372 29.14 9.68 -9.20
CA ALA A 372 29.00 11.14 -9.26
C ALA A 372 30.25 11.89 -8.76
N ALA A 373 31.44 11.29 -8.86
CA ALA A 373 32.68 11.92 -8.38
C ALA A 373 33.00 13.25 -9.10
N ASN A 374 32.56 13.40 -10.34
CA ASN A 374 32.68 14.65 -11.09
C ASN A 374 31.57 15.64 -10.66
N PRO A 375 31.90 16.89 -10.25
CA PRO A 375 30.91 17.92 -9.94
C PRO A 375 29.86 18.17 -11.03
N ASN A 376 30.19 17.94 -12.31
CA ASN A 376 29.26 18.11 -13.43
C ASN A 376 28.13 17.06 -13.47
N ALA A 377 28.17 16.04 -12.60
CA ALA A 377 27.07 15.10 -12.43
C ALA A 377 25.83 15.76 -11.79
N PHE A 378 26.02 16.83 -11.02
CA PHE A 378 24.97 17.51 -10.27
C PHE A 378 24.43 18.70 -11.07
N ALA A 379 23.10 18.80 -11.15
CA ALA A 379 22.44 19.81 -11.97
C ALA A 379 22.13 21.10 -11.17
N ARG A 380 22.11 21.02 -9.83
CA ARG A 380 21.72 22.12 -8.95
C ARG A 380 22.79 22.41 -7.90
N PRO A 381 23.00 23.69 -7.53
CA PRO A 381 23.83 24.04 -6.38
C PRO A 381 23.33 23.35 -5.10
N GLY A 382 24.23 22.76 -4.32
CA GLY A 382 23.88 22.06 -3.08
C GLY A 382 23.25 20.66 -3.25
N GLU A 383 23.09 20.15 -4.48
CA GLU A 383 22.46 18.83 -4.70
C GLU A 383 23.31 17.70 -4.13
N ARG A 384 24.64 17.80 -4.24
CA ARG A 384 25.56 16.82 -3.67
C ARG A 384 25.41 16.77 -2.16
N GLU A 385 25.53 17.91 -1.50
CA GLU A 385 25.43 18.05 -0.04
C GLU A 385 24.05 17.59 0.45
N GLY A 386 22.99 17.88 -0.31
CA GLY A 386 21.64 17.42 -0.02
C GLY A 386 21.49 15.89 -0.09
N LEU A 387 22.11 15.26 -1.09
CA LEU A 387 22.17 13.80 -1.19
C LEU A 387 23.04 13.16 -0.10
N GLU A 388 24.12 13.83 0.33
CA GLU A 388 24.92 13.39 1.48
C GLU A 388 24.08 13.41 2.77
N LEU A 389 23.27 14.45 2.98
CA LEU A 389 22.31 14.53 4.09
C LEU A 389 21.24 13.44 4.00
N LEU A 390 20.64 13.23 2.83
CA LEU A 390 19.68 12.14 2.60
C LEU A 390 20.32 10.77 2.87
N GLY A 391 21.58 10.57 2.47
CA GLY A 391 22.35 9.37 2.76
C GLY A 391 22.49 9.13 4.25
N ARG A 392 22.82 10.17 5.04
CA ARG A 392 22.91 10.07 6.52
C ARG A 392 21.57 9.72 7.15
N ILE A 393 20.48 10.36 6.71
CA ILE A 393 19.11 9.99 7.13
C ILE A 393 18.81 8.53 6.77
N ALA A 394 19.31 8.06 5.63
CA ALA A 394 19.18 6.66 5.21
C ALA A 394 20.07 5.67 5.98
N GLY A 395 20.95 6.15 6.86
CA GLY A 395 21.85 5.33 7.65
C GLY A 395 23.23 5.09 7.00
N LEU A 396 23.57 5.82 5.93
CA LEU A 396 24.93 5.85 5.41
C LEU A 396 25.85 6.50 6.44
N ALA A 397 26.94 5.82 6.80
CA ALA A 397 27.94 6.36 7.71
C ALA A 397 28.54 7.65 7.15
N GLY A 398 28.42 8.76 7.88
CA GLY A 398 29.07 10.02 7.56
C GLY A 398 30.52 10.06 8.08
N SER A 399 31.39 10.83 7.41
CA SER A 399 32.82 10.90 7.75
C SER A 399 33.32 12.28 8.22
N SER A 400 32.46 13.23 8.61
CA SER A 400 32.92 14.60 8.93
C SER A 400 32.59 15.05 10.36
N ALA A 401 33.55 15.76 10.96
CA ALA A 401 33.40 16.56 12.19
C ALA A 401 32.77 17.96 11.94
N ALA A 402 32.61 18.35 10.66
CA ALA A 402 32.00 19.63 10.26
C ALA A 402 30.48 19.49 10.05
N ASP A 403 29.73 20.57 10.32
CA ASP A 403 28.26 20.66 10.19
C ASP A 403 27.81 20.47 8.73
N PRO A 404 27.21 19.32 8.37
CA PRO A 404 26.82 19.03 7.00
C PRO A 404 25.62 19.88 6.54
N ILE A 405 24.81 20.40 7.47
CA ILE A 405 23.66 21.24 7.13
C ILE A 405 24.11 22.66 6.81
N ALA A 406 25.09 23.20 7.54
CA ALA A 406 25.69 24.48 7.20
C ALA A 406 26.32 24.46 5.79
N ALA A 407 27.04 23.38 5.45
CA ALA A 407 27.61 23.19 4.12
C ALA A 407 26.52 23.16 3.03
N TRP A 408 25.46 22.38 3.23
CA TRP A 408 24.32 22.32 2.31
C TRP A 408 23.61 23.67 2.16
N ARG A 409 23.37 24.39 3.26
CA ARG A 409 22.74 25.72 3.25
C ARG A 409 23.56 26.70 2.43
N GLN A 410 24.87 26.74 2.66
CA GLN A 410 25.79 27.61 1.92
C GLN A 410 25.83 27.25 0.43
N ALA A 411 25.89 25.96 0.09
CA ALA A 411 25.96 25.49 -1.29
C ALA A 411 24.65 25.68 -2.07
N SER A 412 23.50 25.52 -1.41
CA SER A 412 22.17 25.60 -2.04
C SER A 412 21.57 27.01 -2.06
N GLY A 413 22.04 27.92 -1.20
CA GLY A 413 21.43 29.25 -1.03
C GLY A 413 20.01 29.21 -0.43
N THR A 414 19.63 28.10 0.22
CA THR A 414 18.26 27.85 0.72
C THR A 414 17.91 28.64 1.99
N ALA A 415 16.64 29.03 2.13
CA ALA A 415 16.07 29.77 3.27
C ALA A 415 15.97 28.97 4.59
N ASP A 416 15.83 29.68 5.71
CA ASP A 416 15.92 29.15 7.09
C ASP A 416 14.92 28.02 7.42
N GLY A 417 13.66 28.08 6.98
CA GLY A 417 12.64 27.10 7.41
C GLY A 417 12.88 25.65 6.94
N ARG A 418 13.63 25.42 5.85
CA ARG A 418 14.03 24.07 5.43
C ARG A 418 15.18 23.53 6.26
N VAL A 419 16.05 24.41 6.77
CA VAL A 419 17.21 24.05 7.58
C VAL A 419 16.75 23.38 8.89
N ASP A 420 15.76 23.96 9.57
CA ASP A 420 15.19 23.42 10.80
C ASP A 420 14.55 22.03 10.58
N LEU A 421 13.83 21.84 9.47
CA LEU A 421 13.26 20.55 9.13
C LEU A 421 14.34 19.49 8.91
N ILE A 422 15.45 19.81 8.22
CA ILE A 422 16.53 18.84 8.01
C ILE A 422 17.25 18.51 9.33
N TYR A 423 17.45 19.49 10.22
CA TYR A 423 17.94 19.22 11.58
C TYR A 423 17.00 18.27 12.34
N ALA A 424 15.68 18.50 12.25
CA ALA A 424 14.68 17.65 12.86
C ALA A 424 14.70 16.21 12.32
N LEU A 425 14.94 16.01 11.02
CA LEU A 425 15.03 14.68 10.43
C LEU A 425 16.30 13.93 10.87
N LEU A 426 17.44 14.62 10.97
CA LEU A 426 18.69 14.02 11.48
C LEU A 426 18.56 13.64 12.96
N SER A 427 18.14 14.59 13.80
CA SER A 427 17.89 14.34 15.22
C SER A 427 16.85 13.23 15.43
N GLY A 428 15.76 13.29 14.66
CA GLY A 428 14.67 12.31 14.63
C GLY A 428 15.11 10.88 14.36
N THR A 429 16.16 10.71 13.54
CA THR A 429 16.73 9.41 13.17
C THR A 429 17.93 9.00 14.02
N GLY A 430 18.25 9.75 15.07
CA GLY A 430 19.35 9.50 15.99
C GLY A 430 20.72 9.86 15.44
N GLN A 431 20.79 10.67 14.38
CA GLN A 431 22.06 11.19 13.86
C GLN A 431 22.52 12.37 14.73
N PRO A 432 23.82 12.46 15.04
CA PRO A 432 24.35 13.58 15.81
C PRO A 432 24.18 14.87 15.00
N VAL A 433 23.61 15.88 15.64
CA VAL A 433 23.50 17.24 15.11
C VAL A 433 24.62 18.07 15.72
N THR A 434 25.55 18.56 14.89
CA THR A 434 26.69 19.40 15.32
C THR A 434 26.71 20.69 14.49
N GLY A 435 26.82 21.86 15.12
CA GLY A 435 27.08 23.12 14.41
C GLY A 435 26.54 24.38 15.09
N GLU A 436 27.14 25.54 14.78
CA GLU A 436 26.74 26.86 15.32
C GLU A 436 25.35 27.31 14.84
N VAL A 437 24.92 26.85 13.65
CA VAL A 437 23.60 27.15 13.05
C VAL A 437 22.47 26.39 13.76
N ALA A 438 22.80 25.34 14.53
CA ALA A 438 21.85 24.67 15.42
C ALA A 438 21.43 25.55 16.62
N GLY A 439 22.06 26.71 16.84
CA GLY A 439 21.79 27.59 17.99
C GLY A 439 20.33 28.04 18.17
N GLY A 440 19.47 27.93 17.14
CA GLY A 440 18.02 28.09 17.23
C GLY A 440 17.23 26.78 17.36
N PHE A 441 17.74 25.68 16.79
CA PHE A 441 17.16 24.34 16.91
C PHE A 441 17.83 23.62 18.07
N ALA A 442 17.30 23.81 19.28
CA ALA A 442 17.66 22.92 20.38
C ALA A 442 17.20 21.51 19.98
N ALA A 443 18.12 20.54 19.89
CA ALA A 443 17.79 19.11 19.71
C ALA A 443 16.80 18.57 20.77
N SER A 444 16.58 19.36 21.80
CA SER A 444 15.41 19.34 22.69
C SER A 444 14.66 20.67 22.56
N PRO A 445 13.71 20.83 21.63
CA PRO A 445 12.92 22.05 21.55
C PRO A 445 12.23 22.28 22.89
N VAL A 446 12.04 23.54 23.31
CA VAL A 446 11.25 23.86 24.49
C VAL A 446 9.82 23.36 24.22
N VAL A 447 9.52 22.16 24.71
CA VAL A 447 8.24 21.52 24.47
C VAL A 447 7.21 22.27 25.30
N GLN A 448 6.38 23.08 24.64
CA GLN A 448 5.31 23.80 25.34
C GLN A 448 4.37 22.77 25.98
N VAL A 449 4.09 22.94 27.27
CA VAL A 449 3.16 22.08 28.00
C VAL A 449 1.82 22.09 27.29
N GLY A 450 1.31 20.92 26.89
CA GLY A 450 0.08 20.77 26.12
C GLY A 450 0.25 20.84 24.60
N SER A 451 1.49 20.88 24.08
CA SER A 451 1.76 20.75 22.66
C SER A 451 1.67 19.29 22.17
N ALA A 452 1.47 19.10 20.87
CA ALA A 452 1.47 17.78 20.25
C ALA A 452 2.77 17.00 20.55
N SER A 453 3.93 17.68 20.55
CA SER A 453 5.22 17.08 20.91
C SER A 453 5.24 16.56 22.36
N THR A 454 4.68 17.28 23.34
CA THR A 454 4.60 16.76 24.72
C THR A 454 3.75 15.50 24.80
N GLU A 455 2.61 15.46 24.11
CA GLU A 455 1.71 14.31 24.16
C GLU A 455 2.35 13.07 23.52
N ILE A 456 3.02 13.24 22.37
CA ILE A 456 3.74 12.18 21.67
C ILE A 456 4.86 11.61 22.54
N ALA A 457 5.68 12.48 23.14
CA ALA A 457 6.79 12.06 24.01
C ALA A 457 6.27 11.36 25.27
N ALA A 458 5.22 11.88 25.90
CA ALA A 458 4.61 11.28 27.08
C ALA A 458 3.95 9.92 26.78
N ALA A 459 3.36 9.73 25.60
CA ALA A 459 2.84 8.44 25.18
C ALA A 459 3.95 7.41 24.98
N ALA A 460 5.02 7.78 24.28
CA ALA A 460 6.17 6.90 24.07
C ALA A 460 6.88 6.53 25.38
N ALA A 461 7.14 7.51 26.26
CA ALA A 461 7.79 7.29 27.55
C ALA A 461 6.93 6.42 28.50
N GLY A 462 5.60 6.53 28.41
CA GLY A 462 4.66 5.67 29.12
C GLY A 462 4.43 4.29 28.50
N ASN A 463 5.20 3.91 27.48
CA ASN A 463 5.05 2.67 26.70
C ASN A 463 3.64 2.48 26.10
N ARG A 464 2.92 3.58 25.84
CA ARG A 464 1.59 3.59 25.22
C ARG A 464 1.73 3.59 23.69
N LYS A 465 2.20 2.46 23.14
CA LYS A 465 2.65 2.33 21.75
C LYS A 465 1.63 2.82 20.73
N GLY A 466 0.40 2.28 20.75
CA GLY A 466 -0.64 2.62 19.77
C GLY A 466 -1.04 4.09 19.83
N GLU A 467 -1.11 4.66 21.03
CA GLU A 467 -1.40 6.09 21.19
C GLU A 467 -0.27 6.98 20.67
N ALA A 468 0.99 6.63 20.95
CA ALA A 468 2.14 7.36 20.43
C ALA A 468 2.15 7.38 18.89
N ILE A 469 1.82 6.25 18.26
CA ILE A 469 1.70 6.15 16.79
C ILE A 469 0.55 7.04 16.27
N ILE A 470 -0.64 7.00 16.89
CA ILE A 470 -1.78 7.82 16.45
C ILE A 470 -1.44 9.31 16.55
N LEU A 471 -0.85 9.74 17.66
CA LEU A 471 -0.46 11.13 17.89
C LEU A 471 0.59 11.58 16.88
N ALA A 472 1.62 10.75 16.63
CA ALA A 472 2.64 11.04 15.63
C ALA A 472 2.05 11.18 14.22
N LEU A 473 1.24 10.21 13.77
CA LEU A 473 0.59 10.25 12.45
C LEU A 473 -0.33 11.48 12.28
N THR A 474 -1.08 11.83 13.33
CA THR A 474 -1.96 13.00 13.33
C THR A 474 -1.15 14.29 13.27
N ALA A 475 -0.07 14.40 14.04
CA ALA A 475 0.77 15.58 14.11
C ALA A 475 1.64 15.79 12.86
N LEU A 476 2.00 14.71 12.16
CA LEU A 476 2.68 14.73 10.87
C LEU A 476 1.74 15.11 9.70
N LYS A 477 0.42 15.17 9.89
CA LYS A 477 -0.56 15.72 8.94
C LYS A 477 -0.58 15.06 7.53
N GLY A 478 -0.14 13.82 7.39
CA GLY A 478 -0.18 13.08 6.12
C GLY A 478 0.52 13.84 4.98
N ASP A 479 -0.20 14.12 3.90
CA ASP A 479 0.35 14.82 2.72
C ASP A 479 0.82 16.25 3.00
N GLN A 480 0.40 16.84 4.12
CA GLN A 480 0.82 18.18 4.54
C GLN A 480 2.02 18.17 5.49
N VAL A 481 2.80 17.08 5.53
CA VAL A 481 3.93 16.91 6.46
C VAL A 481 4.97 18.02 6.39
N LEU A 482 5.17 18.64 5.21
CA LEU A 482 6.10 19.77 5.06
C LEU A 482 5.63 21.05 5.77
N THR A 483 4.37 21.10 6.22
CA THR A 483 3.81 22.20 7.03
C THR A 483 3.80 21.88 8.53
N ALA A 484 4.24 20.69 8.92
CA ALA A 484 4.39 20.34 10.32
C ALA A 484 5.55 21.12 10.94
N ASP A 485 5.42 21.45 12.22
CA ASP A 485 6.50 22.08 12.98
C ASP A 485 7.71 21.11 13.02
N PRO A 486 8.93 21.56 12.70
CA PRO A 486 10.13 20.73 12.80
C PRO A 486 10.30 20.04 14.16
N ALA A 487 9.93 20.70 15.26
CA ALA A 487 9.95 20.09 16.60
C ALA A 487 9.00 18.89 16.72
N VAL A 488 7.86 18.95 16.04
CA VAL A 488 6.88 17.84 15.98
C VAL A 488 7.42 16.70 15.13
N VAL A 489 8.07 17.00 14.00
CA VAL A 489 8.70 15.99 13.13
C VAL A 489 9.77 15.23 13.90
N ASP A 490 10.71 15.94 14.54
CA ASP A 490 11.76 15.34 15.36
C ASP A 490 11.18 14.47 16.49
N THR A 491 10.26 15.01 17.29
CA THR A 491 9.65 14.29 18.41
C THR A 491 8.89 13.05 17.93
N SER A 492 8.18 13.13 16.80
CA SER A 492 7.46 11.98 16.22
C SER A 492 8.43 10.87 15.84
N LEU A 493 9.51 11.18 15.13
CA LEU A 493 10.50 10.20 14.68
C LEU A 493 11.26 9.56 15.84
N ARG A 494 11.66 10.35 16.86
CA ARG A 494 12.29 9.82 18.07
C ARG A 494 11.35 8.93 18.87
N SER A 495 10.10 9.35 19.06
CA SER A 495 9.10 8.54 19.77
C SER A 495 8.78 7.23 19.04
N LEU A 496 8.64 7.26 17.70
CA LEU A 496 8.49 6.04 16.90
C LEU A 496 9.69 5.10 17.07
N SER A 497 10.90 5.64 17.07
CA SER A 497 12.11 4.84 17.30
C SER A 497 12.16 4.25 18.72
N ALA A 498 11.78 5.01 19.74
CA ALA A 498 11.76 4.59 21.14
C ALA A 498 10.77 3.43 21.41
N ILE A 499 9.65 3.38 20.68
CA ILE A 499 8.66 2.29 20.78
C ILE A 499 8.96 1.10 19.85
N GLY A 500 10.16 1.02 19.28
CA GLY A 500 10.61 -0.11 18.46
C GLY A 500 10.32 0.01 16.96
N GLN A 501 9.84 1.16 16.47
CA GLN A 501 9.56 1.42 15.05
C GLN A 501 10.67 2.22 14.36
N ALA A 502 11.95 1.98 14.73
CA ALA A 502 13.09 2.75 14.21
C ALA A 502 13.29 2.63 12.69
N ALA A 503 12.99 1.46 12.10
CA ALA A 503 13.04 1.26 10.65
C ALA A 503 11.98 2.11 9.92
N GLU A 504 10.78 2.17 10.48
CA GLU A 504 9.67 2.97 9.94
C GLU A 504 9.94 4.46 10.09
N ALA A 505 10.40 4.90 11.26
CA ALA A 505 10.82 6.28 11.49
C ALA A 505 11.88 6.71 10.46
N ARG A 506 12.88 5.86 10.21
CA ARG A 506 13.89 6.14 9.18
C ARG A 506 13.29 6.20 7.78
N ARG A 507 12.32 5.33 7.44
CA ARG A 507 11.63 5.35 6.15
C ARG A 507 10.88 6.67 5.95
N ILE A 508 10.04 7.03 6.91
CA ILE A 508 9.28 8.29 6.91
C ILE A 508 10.23 9.48 6.78
N ALA A 509 11.35 9.48 7.52
CA ALA A 509 12.33 10.56 7.46
C ALA A 509 12.95 10.75 6.06
N ARG A 510 13.28 9.66 5.36
CA ARG A 510 13.80 9.73 3.98
C ARG A 510 12.77 10.25 3.00
N GLU A 511 11.51 9.85 3.15
CA GLU A 511 10.41 10.31 2.30
C GLU A 511 10.16 11.81 2.51
N ILE A 512 10.13 12.28 3.76
CA ILE A 512 10.00 13.72 4.09
C ILE A 512 11.19 14.50 3.55
N ALA A 513 12.43 14.00 3.71
CA ALA A 513 13.64 14.64 3.20
C ALA A 513 13.57 14.88 1.69
N VAL A 514 13.12 13.88 0.93
CA VAL A 514 12.97 13.98 -0.53
C VAL A 514 11.86 14.96 -0.91
N LEU A 515 10.74 14.97 -0.19
CA LEU A 515 9.67 15.96 -0.39
C LEU A 515 10.14 17.39 -0.06
N ALA A 516 11.02 17.55 0.93
CA ALA A 516 11.65 18.82 1.28
C ALA A 516 12.71 19.28 0.25
N GLY A 517 13.03 18.44 -0.72
CA GLY A 517 13.89 18.75 -1.86
C GLY A 517 15.32 18.22 -1.79
N LEU A 518 15.61 17.26 -0.89
CA LEU A 518 16.90 16.55 -0.85
C LEU A 518 17.05 15.49 -1.96
#